data_AF-G2DHQ1-F1
#
_entry.id   AF-G2DHQ1-F1
#
_cell.length_a   1.000
_cell.length_b   1.000
_cell.length_c   1.000
_cell.angle_alpha   90.00
_cell.angle_beta   90.00
_cell.angle_gamma   90.00
#
_symmetry.space_group_name_H-M   'P 1'
#
loop_
_entity.id
_entity.type
_entity.pdbx_description
1 polymer ?
#
loop_
_entity_poly.entity_id
_entity_poly.type
_entity_poly.pdbx_seq_one_letter_code
_entity_poly.pdbx_strand_id
1 'polypeptide(L)'
;MRADAFPTDNFGVPLAGSLIPWIDVALENGQSKEEWKAFAETNKILGRSENPVAIDGTCVRIGAMRCHSQALTVRLRKDVPMDEIESILASANDWVKVIPNQRDITVQELSPTQVTGTLAVPGGVCAR
;
A
#
# COMPACT_ATOMS: atom_id res chain seq x y z
N MET A 1 4.69 26.56 4.67
CA MET A 1 4.96 25.62 3.56
C MET A 1 4.92 26.29 2.18
N ARG A 2 5.08 27.60 2.07
CA ARG A 2 5.10 28.34 0.78
C ARG A 2 6.21 29.40 0.72
N ALA A 3 7.12 29.38 1.69
CA ALA A 3 8.26 30.30 1.69
C ALA A 3 9.33 29.72 0.75
N ASP A 4 10.02 30.58 0.02
CA ASP A 4 11.03 30.19 -0.97
C ASP A 4 12.22 29.44 -0.33
N ALA A 5 12.47 29.65 0.97
CA ALA A 5 13.52 28.98 1.72
C ALA A 5 13.15 27.56 2.21
N PHE A 6 11.97 27.04 1.85
CA PHE A 6 11.56 25.70 2.29
C PHE A 6 12.41 24.63 1.57
N PRO A 7 13.04 23.69 2.28
CA PRO A 7 13.95 22.74 1.65
C PRO A 7 13.18 21.74 0.77
N THR A 8 13.40 21.79 -0.54
CA THR A 8 12.74 20.93 -1.53
C THR A 8 13.69 20.26 -2.52
N ASP A 9 15.00 20.41 -2.37
CA ASP A 9 16.01 19.99 -3.38
C ASP A 9 15.85 18.55 -3.89
N ASN A 10 15.48 17.63 -2.99
CA ASN A 10 15.35 16.20 -3.34
C ASN A 10 13.97 15.83 -3.91
N PHE A 11 12.90 16.49 -3.46
CA PHE A 11 11.52 16.15 -3.83
C PHE A 11 10.93 17.09 -4.89
N GLY A 12 11.59 18.20 -5.19
CA GLY A 12 11.10 19.30 -6.03
C GLY A 12 9.96 20.11 -5.41
N VAL A 13 9.21 19.54 -4.46
CA VAL A 13 8.07 20.17 -3.77
C VAL A 13 8.04 19.78 -2.29
N PRO A 14 7.34 20.55 -1.43
CA PRO A 14 7.20 20.22 -0.01
C PRO A 14 6.52 18.87 0.22
N LEU A 15 7.13 18.00 1.04
CA LEU A 15 6.53 16.75 1.51
C LEU A 15 5.99 16.87 2.94
N ALA A 16 6.76 17.46 3.86
CA ALA A 16 6.34 17.62 5.25
C ALA A 16 5.11 18.54 5.34
N GLY A 17 4.02 18.04 5.93
CA GLY A 17 2.72 18.74 5.99
C GLY A 17 1.95 18.77 4.66
N SER A 18 2.36 17.96 3.68
CA SER A 18 1.77 17.84 2.34
C SER A 18 1.78 16.36 1.89
N LEU A 19 1.57 16.12 0.59
CA LEU A 19 1.72 14.85 -0.10
C LEU A 19 2.13 15.08 -1.58
N ILE A 20 2.69 14.07 -2.25
CA ILE A 20 3.06 14.12 -3.67
C ILE A 20 2.35 12.96 -4.39
N PRO A 21 1.32 13.22 -5.22
CA PRO A 21 0.52 12.18 -5.87
C PRO A 21 1.12 11.72 -7.21
N TRP A 22 2.45 11.58 -7.26
CA TRP A 22 3.18 11.08 -8.42
C TRP A 22 4.54 10.52 -7.97
N ILE A 23 4.88 9.30 -8.39
CA ILE A 23 6.15 8.65 -8.05
C ILE A 23 6.78 8.04 -9.30
N ASP A 24 8.06 8.34 -9.54
CA ASP A 24 8.82 7.86 -10.71
C ASP A 24 8.35 8.52 -12.04
N VAL A 25 8.94 8.11 -13.16
CA VAL A 25 8.70 8.70 -14.49
C VAL A 25 7.29 8.44 -15.00
N ALA A 26 6.79 9.32 -15.88
CA ALA A 26 5.54 9.13 -16.58
C ALA A 26 5.65 8.07 -17.68
N LEU A 27 4.59 7.29 -17.87
CA LEU A 27 4.43 6.37 -18.99
C LEU A 27 3.38 6.89 -19.98
N GLU A 28 3.42 6.40 -21.21
CA GLU A 28 2.54 6.86 -22.31
C GLU A 28 1.04 6.64 -22.04
N ASN A 29 0.70 5.67 -21.18
CA ASN A 29 -0.67 5.32 -20.83
C ASN A 29 -1.25 6.19 -19.68
N GLY A 30 -0.52 7.21 -19.23
CA GLY A 30 -0.96 8.11 -18.16
C GLY A 30 -0.66 7.62 -16.74
N GLN A 31 -0.11 6.41 -16.58
CA GLN A 31 0.38 5.94 -15.29
C GLN A 31 1.77 6.52 -15.00
N SER A 32 2.09 6.65 -13.72
CA SER A 32 3.47 6.68 -13.27
C SER A 32 4.09 5.27 -13.34
N LYS A 33 5.41 5.19 -13.47
CA LYS A 33 6.10 3.91 -13.51
C LYS A 33 5.90 3.08 -12.24
N GLU A 34 5.73 3.73 -11.08
CA GLU A 34 5.47 3.03 -9.82
C GLU A 34 4.11 2.32 -9.80
N GLU A 35 3.06 2.93 -10.39
CA GLU A 35 1.73 2.33 -10.50
C GLU A 35 1.75 1.14 -11.47
N TRP A 36 2.44 1.29 -12.60
CA TRP A 36 2.59 0.23 -13.59
C TRP A 36 3.33 -1.02 -13.04
N LYS A 37 4.35 -0.82 -12.19
CA LYS A 37 5.09 -1.93 -11.55
C LYS A 37 4.16 -2.85 -10.77
N ALA A 38 3.14 -2.31 -10.09
CA ALA A 38 2.20 -3.11 -9.31
C ALA A 38 1.50 -4.17 -10.17
N PHE A 39 1.10 -3.83 -11.39
CA PHE A 39 0.54 -4.78 -12.35
C PHE A 39 1.59 -5.76 -12.89
N ALA A 40 2.69 -5.23 -13.41
CA ALA A 40 3.69 -6.03 -14.13
C ALA A 40 4.40 -7.03 -13.22
N GLU A 41 4.82 -6.58 -12.04
CA GLU A 41 5.62 -7.38 -11.11
C GLU A 41 4.76 -8.42 -10.38
N THR A 42 3.57 -8.04 -9.89
CA THR A 42 2.69 -8.98 -9.19
C THR A 42 2.29 -10.15 -10.09
N ASN A 43 1.90 -9.88 -11.34
CA ASN A 43 1.54 -10.94 -12.28
C ASN A 43 2.71 -11.83 -12.65
N LYS A 44 3.93 -11.27 -12.75
CA LYS A 44 5.14 -12.06 -12.97
C LYS A 44 5.45 -12.96 -11.77
N ILE A 45 5.42 -12.44 -10.55
CA ILE A 45 5.68 -13.18 -9.31
C ILE A 45 4.68 -14.34 -9.15
N LEU A 46 3.40 -14.10 -9.45
CA LEU A 46 2.35 -15.12 -9.35
C LEU A 46 2.29 -16.09 -10.54
N GLY A 47 3.17 -15.96 -11.55
CA GLY A 47 3.15 -16.80 -12.75
C GLY A 47 1.89 -16.63 -13.60
N ARG A 48 1.31 -15.43 -13.61
CA ARG A 48 0.02 -15.10 -14.24
C ARG A 48 0.14 -14.30 -15.53
N SER A 49 1.29 -14.29 -16.19
CA SER A 49 1.52 -13.52 -17.42
C SER A 49 0.48 -13.80 -18.52
N GLU A 50 0.00 -15.05 -18.63
CA GLU A 50 -1.02 -15.46 -19.62
C GLU A 50 -2.47 -15.14 -19.19
N ASN A 51 -2.71 -14.88 -17.90
CA ASN A 51 -4.05 -14.58 -17.36
C ASN A 51 -3.93 -13.61 -16.17
N PRO A 52 -3.56 -12.35 -16.43
CA PRO A 52 -3.19 -11.42 -15.38
C PRO A 52 -4.38 -11.02 -14.50
N VAL A 53 -4.11 -10.75 -13.22
CA VAL A 53 -5.01 -10.01 -12.35
C VAL A 53 -4.82 -8.52 -12.65
N ALA A 54 -5.91 -7.82 -12.91
CA ALA A 54 -5.89 -6.36 -13.03
C ALA A 54 -5.55 -5.75 -11.66
N ILE A 55 -4.47 -4.98 -11.61
CA ILE A 55 -3.98 -4.27 -10.43
C ILE A 55 -3.65 -2.87 -10.91
N ASP A 56 -4.26 -1.87 -10.29
CA ASP A 56 -4.05 -0.47 -10.63
C ASP A 56 -4.36 0.39 -9.39
N GLY A 57 -3.90 1.63 -9.40
CA GLY A 57 -4.11 2.56 -8.30
C GLY A 57 -3.32 3.86 -8.47
N THR A 58 -3.28 4.65 -7.40
CA THR A 58 -2.49 5.89 -7.35
C THR A 58 -1.39 5.76 -6.31
N CYS A 59 -0.14 5.98 -6.72
CA CYS A 59 1.01 5.93 -5.82
C CYS A 59 1.30 7.31 -5.25
N VAL A 60 1.00 7.51 -3.96
CA VAL A 60 1.14 8.81 -3.27
C VAL A 60 2.29 8.76 -2.26
N ARG A 61 3.19 9.75 -2.31
CA ARG A 61 4.22 9.94 -1.28
C ARG A 61 3.67 10.80 -0.14
N ILE A 62 3.84 10.29 1.08
CA ILE A 62 3.52 10.99 2.32
C ILE A 62 4.77 11.09 3.21
N GLY A 63 4.73 11.98 4.21
CA GLY A 63 5.82 12.20 5.16
C GLY A 63 5.99 11.08 6.20
N ALA A 64 6.12 9.83 5.77
CA ALA A 64 6.50 8.70 6.62
C ALA A 64 7.98 8.35 6.37
N MET A 65 8.69 7.89 7.40
CA MET A 65 10.14 7.69 7.32
C MET A 65 10.54 6.53 6.39
N ARG A 66 9.99 5.33 6.60
CA ARG A 66 10.47 4.11 5.92
C ARG A 66 9.47 2.94 5.85
N CYS A 67 8.19 3.21 6.02
CA CYS A 67 7.13 2.22 5.86
C CYS A 67 6.19 2.66 4.74
N HIS A 68 5.68 1.71 3.97
CA HIS A 68 4.62 1.94 3.00
C HIS A 68 3.32 1.39 3.54
N SER A 69 2.26 2.19 3.45
CA SER A 69 0.90 1.80 3.79
C SER A 69 0.08 1.79 2.52
N GLN A 70 -0.84 0.83 2.40
CA GLN A 70 -1.66 0.65 1.21
C GLN A 70 -3.12 0.48 1.65
N ALA A 71 -4.03 1.20 0.99
CA ALA A 71 -5.47 0.99 1.12
C ALA A 71 -5.95 0.31 -0.16
N LEU A 72 -6.58 -0.86 -0.02
CA LEU A 72 -6.89 -1.75 -1.14
C LEU A 72 -8.40 -1.94 -1.27
N THR A 73 -8.92 -1.79 -2.49
CA THR A 73 -10.25 -2.26 -2.87
C THR A 73 -10.08 -3.56 -3.64
N VAL A 74 -10.44 -4.69 -3.02
CA VAL A 74 -10.21 -6.02 -3.60
C VAL A 74 -11.53 -6.59 -4.10
N ARG A 75 -11.62 -6.88 -5.41
CA ARG A 75 -12.77 -7.57 -6.00
C ARG A 75 -12.53 -9.07 -6.01
N LEU A 76 -13.32 -9.81 -5.22
CA LEU A 76 -13.29 -11.27 -5.19
C LEU A 76 -14.14 -11.87 -6.33
N ARG A 77 -13.85 -13.13 -6.69
CA ARG A 77 -14.58 -13.86 -7.74
C ARG A 77 -15.92 -14.43 -7.26
N LYS A 78 -16.08 -14.56 -5.95
CA LYS A 78 -17.26 -15.05 -5.25
C LYS A 78 -17.34 -14.35 -3.90
N ASP A 79 -18.50 -14.46 -3.26
CA ASP A 79 -18.64 -14.07 -1.87
C ASP A 79 -17.89 -15.08 -0.98
N VAL A 80 -17.16 -14.57 0.01
CA VAL A 80 -16.34 -15.35 0.93
C VAL A 80 -16.56 -14.79 2.33
N PRO A 81 -16.93 -15.63 3.31
CA PRO A 81 -17.07 -15.21 4.71
C PRO A 81 -15.83 -14.49 5.22
N MET A 82 -16.02 -13.45 6.03
CA MET A 82 -14.91 -12.60 6.47
C MET A 82 -13.91 -13.36 7.36
N ASP A 83 -14.39 -14.27 8.20
CA ASP A 83 -13.56 -15.17 9.00
C ASP A 83 -12.69 -16.08 8.13
N GLU A 84 -13.21 -16.55 6.99
CA GLU A 84 -12.42 -17.30 6.00
C GLU A 84 -11.33 -16.42 5.38
N ILE A 85 -11.64 -15.17 5.00
CA ILE A 85 -10.66 -14.22 4.46
C ILE A 85 -9.54 -13.94 5.48
N GLU A 86 -9.92 -13.64 6.72
CA GLU A 86 -8.97 -13.39 7.81
C GLU A 86 -8.07 -14.61 8.07
N SER A 87 -8.64 -15.82 8.05
CA SER A 87 -7.90 -17.08 8.21
C SER A 87 -6.91 -17.33 7.06
N ILE A 88 -7.32 -17.12 5.81
CA ILE A 88 -6.44 -17.27 4.64
C ILE A 88 -5.26 -16.29 4.74
N LEU A 89 -5.53 -15.03 5.13
CA LEU A 89 -4.48 -14.02 5.27
C LEU A 89 -3.53 -14.36 6.42
N ALA A 90 -4.06 -14.70 7.59
CA ALA A 90 -3.26 -14.99 8.78
C ALA A 90 -2.37 -16.24 8.63
N SER A 91 -2.76 -17.20 7.79
CA SER A 91 -2.02 -18.44 7.55
C SER A 91 -1.04 -18.37 6.37
N ALA A 92 -0.97 -17.25 5.66
CA ALA A 92 -0.20 -17.15 4.42
C ALA A 92 1.33 -17.22 4.61
N ASN A 93 1.85 -16.70 5.73
CA ASN A 93 3.27 -16.72 6.10
C ASN A 93 3.48 -16.29 7.57
N ASP A 94 4.71 -16.37 8.06
CA ASP A 94 5.05 -16.07 9.46
C ASP A 94 5.05 -14.57 9.82
N TRP A 95 5.03 -13.67 8.84
CA TRP A 95 5.19 -12.23 9.05
C TRP A 95 3.89 -11.45 9.00
N VAL A 96 2.87 -11.99 8.33
CA VAL A 96 1.57 -11.34 8.21
C VAL A 96 0.84 -11.35 9.55
N LYS A 97 0.24 -10.22 9.92
CA LYS A 97 -0.57 -10.08 11.13
C LYS A 97 -1.91 -9.45 10.80
N VAL A 98 -2.99 -10.22 10.92
CA VAL A 98 -4.34 -9.68 10.72
C VAL A 98 -4.74 -8.90 11.97
N ILE A 99 -4.97 -7.60 11.80
CA ILE A 99 -5.39 -6.70 12.88
C ILE A 99 -6.92 -6.65 12.90
N PRO A 100 -7.58 -6.91 14.04
CA PRO A 100 -9.02 -6.82 14.15
C PRO A 100 -9.53 -5.43 13.74
N ASN A 101 -10.67 -5.37 13.06
CA ASN A 101 -11.31 -4.13 12.64
C ASN A 101 -11.97 -3.38 13.82
N GLN A 102 -11.15 -2.97 14.78
CA GLN A 102 -11.54 -2.20 15.96
C GLN A 102 -10.63 -0.98 16.08
N ARG A 103 -11.21 0.16 16.44
CA ARG A 103 -10.52 1.46 16.43
C ARG A 103 -9.22 1.44 17.23
N ASP A 104 -9.29 1.01 18.48
CA ASP A 104 -8.18 1.19 19.42
C ASP A 104 -6.99 0.30 19.05
N ILE A 105 -7.22 -0.96 18.70
CA ILE A 105 -6.17 -1.88 18.24
C ILE A 105 -5.60 -1.44 16.89
N THR A 106 -6.42 -0.91 15.97
CA THR A 106 -5.96 -0.44 14.65
C THR A 106 -5.01 0.73 14.79
N VAL A 107 -5.35 1.72 15.61
CA VAL A 107 -4.51 2.90 15.84
C VAL A 107 -3.17 2.52 16.48
N GLN A 108 -3.17 1.51 17.35
CA GLN A 108 -1.97 1.03 18.03
C GLN A 108 -1.08 0.17 17.12
N GLU A 109 -1.67 -0.72 16.32
CA GLU A 109 -0.92 -1.80 15.65
C GLU A 109 -0.70 -1.57 14.14
N LEU A 110 -1.58 -0.82 13.47
CA LEU A 110 -1.59 -0.67 12.01
C LEU A 110 -1.08 0.72 11.58
N SER A 111 0.13 1.08 12.01
CA SER A 111 0.75 2.36 11.67
C SER A 111 2.25 2.25 11.34
N PRO A 112 2.81 3.16 10.52
CA PRO A 112 4.25 3.23 10.28
C PRO A 112 5.09 3.26 11.57
N THR A 113 4.61 3.97 12.60
CA THR A 113 5.30 4.11 13.89
C THR A 113 5.49 2.76 14.59
N GLN A 114 4.50 1.88 14.50
CA GLN A 114 4.56 0.55 15.12
C GLN A 114 5.42 -0.44 14.31
N VAL A 115 5.36 -0.37 12.99
CA VAL A 115 5.96 -1.38 12.10
C VAL A 115 7.43 -1.12 11.79
N THR A 116 7.87 0.14 11.89
CA THR A 116 9.20 0.55 11.46
C THR A 116 10.33 -0.26 12.12
N GLY A 117 11.25 -0.80 11.31
CA GLY A 117 12.37 -1.60 11.81
C GLY A 117 12.04 -3.04 12.18
N THR A 118 10.80 -3.49 11.98
CA THR A 118 10.37 -4.89 12.19
C THR A 118 10.23 -5.64 10.86
N LEU A 119 10.06 -6.97 10.93
CA LEU A 119 9.67 -7.80 9.78
C LEU A 119 8.14 -7.99 9.69
N ALA A 120 7.36 -7.44 10.62
CA ALA A 120 5.92 -7.64 10.65
C ALA A 120 5.23 -6.93 9.49
N VAL A 121 4.22 -7.58 8.91
CA VAL A 121 3.39 -7.05 7.82
C VAL A 121 1.93 -7.04 8.29
N PRO A 122 1.53 -6.05 9.11
CA PRO A 122 0.15 -6.00 9.59
C PRO A 122 -0.80 -5.52 8.49
N GLY A 123 -2.00 -6.09 8.48
CA GLY A 123 -3.10 -5.69 7.60
C GLY A 123 -4.43 -5.76 8.36
N GLY A 124 -5.29 -4.79 8.13
CA GLY A 124 -6.69 -4.85 8.57
C GLY A 124 -7.59 -5.23 7.39
N VAL A 125 -8.65 -5.98 7.66
CA VAL A 125 -9.69 -6.26 6.67
C VAL A 125 -10.98 -5.59 7.12
N CYS A 126 -11.71 -4.99 6.18
CA CYS A 126 -12.99 -4.37 6.44
C CYS A 126 -13.97 -4.84 5.36
N ALA A 127 -15.07 -5.47 5.76
CA ALA A 127 -16.19 -5.75 4.87
C ALA A 127 -16.95 -4.44 4.60
N ARG A 128 -17.33 -4.21 3.35
CA ARG A 128 -18.46 -3.35 3.01
C ARG A 128 -19.57 -4.21 2.43
#